data_AF-A0A812ZB51-F1
#
_entry.id   AF-A0A812ZB51-F1
#
_cell.length_a   1.000
_cell.length_b   1.000
_cell.length_c   1.000
_cell.angle_alpha   90.00
_cell.angle_beta   90.00
_cell.angle_gamma   90.00
#
_symmetry.space_group_name_H-M   'P 1'
#
loop_
_entity.id
_entity.type
_entity.pdbx_description
1 polymer ?
#
loop_
_entity_poly.entity_id
_entity_poly.type
_entity_poly.pdbx_seq_one_letter_code
_entity_poly.pdbx_strand_id
1 'polypeptide(L)'
;MCGETPNPTVKDPGPQDVLKRRGNRNFCQSCYQYCCSHSPYCDLDSKGIIAKIEEDQEAYDADLAEWESNRRQGKRCRTSEKSVVVEAETRSSITTRVLLGYLWSQGLLKRHKLDSLWAKHPKTTVVHCGKPVTGILREVGGPGAVEIYSDSQTSAVRKNHKSDTDVEEDGQDGEQALQLKSKRARFEEEDDDFLSVWGIAGVVTAGAKGSRDSDDEADQEKSKPKKRGKGSGGAGTSSSSKNPRKGKQTSANQVPAPATPSLDDLASQPDTSRDFGMSSSWLFGGKPRGAKGKGGGKGNKELDNTEKVLNLYDGICKQLENEDTFMSLTFKKVTDVSEKLTNRSTEELMKVYRDLSQSGSETQRAVEVMRRLAAANTRSTSICQLVSALHDGEATAGTLRASIDEARDAGVSLPISVDKIAFARVMLEISASGQWDELLDTLQGQPGLVQE
;
A
#
# COMPACT_ATOMS: atom_id res chain seq x y z
N MET A 1 10.15 30.18 -48.06
CA MET A 1 10.12 29.17 -49.14
C MET A 1 11.12 28.11 -48.75
N CYS A 2 10.69 26.86 -48.60
CA CYS A 2 11.63 25.75 -48.38
C CYS A 2 12.50 25.66 -49.63
N GLY A 3 13.78 26.04 -49.50
CA GLY A 3 14.79 25.66 -50.48
C GLY A 3 14.71 24.15 -50.66
N GLU A 4 14.78 23.70 -51.91
CA GLU A 4 14.79 22.30 -52.28
C GLU A 4 15.88 21.58 -51.47
N THR A 5 15.47 20.96 -50.36
CA THR A 5 16.33 20.12 -49.56
C THR A 5 16.63 18.90 -50.44
N PRO A 6 17.91 18.57 -50.70
CA PRO A 6 18.27 17.43 -51.54
C PRO A 6 17.51 16.19 -51.07
N ASN A 7 16.87 15.54 -52.04
CA ASN A 7 16.11 14.31 -51.97
C ASN A 7 16.61 13.36 -50.85
N PRO A 8 15.74 12.82 -49.96
CA PRO A 8 16.12 11.91 -48.87
C PRO A 8 16.62 10.52 -49.34
N THR A 9 17.09 10.42 -50.57
CA THR A 9 17.57 9.20 -51.22
C THR A 9 19.06 8.99 -50.95
N VAL A 10 19.37 8.23 -49.90
CA VAL A 10 20.29 7.12 -50.13
C VAL A 10 19.49 6.12 -50.95
N LYS A 11 19.82 5.93 -52.24
CA LYS A 11 19.03 5.09 -53.16
C LYS A 11 19.03 3.60 -52.76
N ASP A 12 20.02 3.17 -51.98
CA ASP A 12 20.13 1.79 -51.47
C ASP A 12 20.49 1.79 -49.98
N PRO A 13 19.51 1.61 -49.06
CA PRO A 13 19.83 1.38 -47.66
C PRO A 13 20.52 0.02 -47.52
N GLY A 14 21.73 0.02 -46.94
CA GLY A 14 22.43 -1.22 -46.62
C GLY A 14 21.65 -2.08 -45.62
N PRO A 15 21.92 -3.39 -45.53
CA PRO A 15 21.15 -4.36 -44.73
C PRO A 15 21.15 -4.12 -43.21
N GLN A 16 21.76 -3.04 -42.73
CA GLN A 16 21.83 -2.67 -41.31
C GLN A 16 20.97 -1.45 -40.95
N ASP A 17 20.20 -0.87 -41.88
CA ASP A 17 19.35 0.29 -41.61
C ASP A 17 18.01 -0.12 -40.98
N VAL A 18 17.81 0.23 -39.70
CA VAL A 18 16.66 -0.19 -38.88
C VAL A 18 15.58 0.90 -38.76
N LEU A 19 15.77 2.07 -39.41
CA LEU A 19 14.88 3.22 -39.26
C LEU A 19 13.64 3.13 -40.17
N LYS A 20 12.48 2.86 -39.57
CA LYS A 20 11.18 2.94 -40.26
C LYS A 20 10.85 4.40 -40.60
N ARG A 21 10.91 4.77 -41.89
CA ARG A 21 10.47 6.08 -42.38
C ARG A 21 8.94 6.11 -42.48
N ARG A 22 8.27 6.94 -41.68
CA ARG A 22 6.83 7.26 -41.84
C ARG A 22 6.68 8.71 -42.28
N GLY A 23 5.99 8.92 -43.40
CA GLY A 23 5.74 10.23 -43.99
C GLY A 23 4.67 11.05 -43.28
N ASN A 24 4.62 12.34 -43.64
CA ASN A 24 3.67 13.39 -43.26
C ASN A 24 3.82 14.07 -41.89
N ARG A 25 5.00 14.68 -41.65
CA ARG A 25 5.10 15.89 -40.81
C ARG A 25 5.97 16.91 -41.55
N ASN A 26 5.71 18.21 -41.36
CA ASN A 26 6.50 19.32 -41.90
C ASN A 26 7.99 19.31 -41.45
N PHE A 27 8.37 18.34 -40.61
CA PHE A 27 9.72 18.09 -40.16
C PHE A 27 10.00 16.59 -40.29
N CYS A 28 11.20 16.25 -40.76
CA CYS A 28 11.67 14.88 -40.76
C CYS A 28 11.76 14.36 -39.32
N GLN A 29 11.46 13.07 -39.07
CA GLN A 29 11.44 12.53 -37.71
C GLN A 29 12.80 12.67 -37.01
N SER A 30 13.90 12.55 -37.75
CA SER A 30 15.26 12.79 -37.25
C SER A 30 15.44 14.23 -36.80
N CYS A 31 15.06 15.19 -37.66
CA CYS A 31 15.12 16.63 -37.41
C CYS A 31 14.35 17.00 -36.13
N TYR A 32 13.12 16.49 -36.00
CA TYR A 32 12.30 16.73 -34.81
C TYR A 32 12.94 16.14 -33.53
N GLN A 33 13.43 14.91 -33.59
CA GLN A 33 14.05 14.26 -32.44
C GLN A 33 15.40 14.91 -32.06
N TYR A 34 16.16 15.38 -33.04
CA TYR A 34 17.38 16.15 -32.83
C TYR A 34 17.07 17.47 -32.12
N CYS A 35 16.16 18.30 -32.65
CA CYS A 35 15.78 19.56 -32.02
C CYS A 35 15.19 19.40 -30.61
N CYS A 36 14.47 18.30 -30.34
CA CYS A 36 13.95 18.02 -28.99
C CYS A 36 15.02 17.53 -28.00
N SER A 37 16.15 16.99 -28.48
CA SER A 37 17.18 16.39 -27.61
C SER A 37 18.43 17.24 -27.48
N HIS A 38 18.71 18.15 -28.41
CA HIS A 38 19.91 18.99 -28.40
C HIS A 38 19.64 20.32 -27.66
N SER A 39 20.50 20.65 -26.69
CA SER A 39 20.35 21.81 -25.79
C SER A 39 20.12 23.16 -26.48
N PRO A 40 20.72 23.47 -27.65
CA PRO A 40 20.50 24.74 -28.33
C PRO A 40 19.09 24.94 -28.88
N TYR A 41 18.31 23.88 -29.04
CA TYR A 41 17.01 23.89 -29.71
C TYR A 41 15.84 23.45 -28.81
N CYS A 42 16.09 22.74 -27.70
CA CYS A 42 15.03 22.09 -26.91
C CYS A 42 14.06 23.06 -26.24
N ASP A 43 14.52 24.27 -25.91
CA ASP A 43 13.73 25.30 -25.23
C ASP A 43 13.22 26.39 -26.18
N LEU A 44 13.51 26.27 -27.49
CA LEU A 44 13.05 27.22 -28.51
C LEU A 44 11.68 26.82 -29.06
N ASP A 45 10.84 27.81 -29.33
CA ASP A 45 9.59 27.58 -30.06
C ASP A 45 9.88 27.27 -31.54
N SER A 46 8.88 26.80 -32.28
CA SER A 46 9.08 26.39 -33.68
C SER A 46 9.64 27.50 -34.56
N LYS A 47 9.36 28.77 -34.23
CA LYS A 47 9.88 29.93 -34.97
C LYS A 47 11.34 30.21 -34.61
N GLY A 48 11.70 30.12 -33.34
CA GLY A 48 13.08 30.26 -32.86
C GLY A 48 13.99 29.16 -33.37
N ILE A 49 13.49 27.93 -33.49
CA ILE A 49 14.24 26.83 -34.12
C ILE A 49 14.56 27.16 -35.58
N ILE A 50 13.58 27.61 -36.36
CA ILE A 50 13.79 27.98 -37.77
C ILE A 50 14.77 29.15 -37.89
N ALA A 51 14.60 30.21 -37.09
CA ALA A 51 15.49 31.36 -37.12
C ALA A 51 16.95 30.99 -36.79
N LYS A 52 17.16 30.07 -35.84
CA LYS A 52 18.49 29.60 -35.43
C LYS A 52 19.13 28.66 -36.46
N ILE A 53 18.31 27.90 -37.19
CA ILE A 53 18.77 27.11 -38.34
C ILE A 53 19.15 28.03 -39.51
N GLU A 54 18.38 29.09 -39.75
CA GLU A 54 18.69 30.09 -40.79
C GLU A 54 19.95 30.91 -40.47
N GLU A 55 20.26 31.11 -39.18
CA GLU A 55 21.48 31.79 -38.72
C GLU A 55 22.75 30.98 -38.99
N ASP A 56 22.71 29.66 -38.81
CA ASP A 56 23.85 28.76 -39.04
C ASP A 56 23.39 27.37 -39.54
N GLN A 57 23.10 27.32 -40.84
CA GLN A 57 22.60 26.10 -41.50
C GLN A 57 23.67 25.00 -41.56
N GLU A 58 24.94 25.37 -41.75
CA GLU A 58 26.04 24.41 -41.87
C GLU A 58 26.34 23.71 -40.55
N ALA A 59 26.35 24.44 -39.43
CA ALA A 59 26.51 23.83 -38.11
C ALA A 59 25.34 22.92 -37.75
N TYR A 60 24.10 23.33 -38.06
CA TYR A 60 22.92 22.50 -37.84
C TYR A 60 23.01 21.17 -38.60
N ASP A 61 23.40 21.20 -39.88
CA ASP A 61 23.51 20.00 -40.71
C ASP A 61 24.66 19.08 -40.26
N ALA A 62 25.80 19.65 -39.81
CA ALA A 62 26.92 18.90 -39.26
C ALA A 62 26.55 18.18 -37.95
N ASP A 63 25.95 18.90 -37.00
CA ASP A 63 25.55 18.33 -35.71
C ASP A 63 24.43 17.29 -35.88
N LEU A 64 23.50 17.53 -36.80
CA LEU A 64 22.44 16.56 -37.12
C LEU A 64 23.03 15.27 -37.69
N ALA A 65 24.04 15.36 -38.57
CA ALA A 65 24.73 14.20 -39.13
C ALA A 65 25.50 13.41 -38.04
N GLU A 66 26.17 14.11 -37.12
CA GLU A 66 26.85 13.48 -35.99
C GLU A 66 25.84 12.77 -35.06
N TRP A 67 24.75 13.45 -34.72
CA TRP A 67 23.69 12.89 -33.89
C TRP A 67 23.05 11.64 -34.52
N GLU A 68 22.78 11.68 -35.83
CA GLU A 68 22.27 10.51 -36.56
C GLU A 68 23.28 9.36 -36.57
N SER A 69 24.56 9.65 -36.78
CA SER A 69 25.65 8.65 -36.77
C SER A 69 25.76 7.96 -35.40
N ASN A 70 25.76 8.74 -34.32
CA ASN A 70 25.80 8.22 -32.94
C ASN A 70 24.59 7.33 -32.65
N ARG A 71 23.40 7.74 -33.08
CA ARG A 71 22.18 6.95 -32.91
C ARG A 71 22.20 5.64 -33.70
N ARG A 72 22.71 5.66 -34.94
CA ARG A 72 22.89 4.44 -35.76
C ARG A 72 23.88 3.46 -35.13
N GLN A 73 24.88 3.96 -34.40
CA GLN A 73 25.82 3.15 -33.62
C GLN A 73 25.23 2.62 -32.30
N GLY A 74 23.97 2.91 -31.99
CA GLY A 74 23.32 2.50 -30.73
C GLY A 74 23.80 3.29 -29.51
N LYS A 75 24.66 4.31 -29.69
CA LYS A 75 25.04 5.25 -28.64
C LYS A 75 23.84 6.15 -28.41
N ARG A 76 23.09 5.87 -27.33
CA ARG A 76 22.05 6.80 -26.88
C ARG A 76 22.78 8.08 -26.50
N CYS A 77 22.47 9.18 -27.21
CA CYS A 77 22.92 10.51 -26.82
C CYS A 77 22.57 10.67 -25.34
N ARG A 78 23.58 10.69 -24.46
CA ARG A 78 23.41 11.10 -23.07
C ARG A 78 23.10 12.58 -23.16
N THR A 79 21.84 12.92 -23.36
CA THR A 79 21.35 14.29 -23.23
C THR A 79 21.93 14.81 -21.92
N SER A 80 22.66 15.91 -22.00
CA SER A 80 23.41 16.56 -20.93
C SER A 80 22.86 16.24 -19.55
N GLU A 81 23.75 15.88 -18.62
CA GLU A 81 23.53 15.61 -17.19
C GLU A 81 22.43 16.47 -16.56
N LYS A 82 21.17 16.17 -16.86
CA LYS A 82 20.03 16.65 -16.10
C LYS A 82 20.01 15.71 -14.93
N SER A 83 20.66 16.10 -13.84
CA SER A 83 20.49 15.46 -12.53
C SER A 83 18.98 15.34 -12.30
N VAL A 84 18.44 14.13 -12.44
CA VAL A 84 17.02 13.89 -12.21
C VAL A 84 16.86 13.89 -10.69
N VAL A 85 16.54 15.06 -10.14
CA VAL A 85 16.15 15.16 -8.73
C VAL A 85 14.75 14.59 -8.61
N VAL A 86 14.65 13.38 -8.06
CA VAL A 86 13.36 12.77 -7.73
C VAL A 86 13.02 13.19 -6.30
N GLU A 87 12.11 14.15 -6.17
CA GLU A 87 11.50 14.46 -4.87
C GLU A 87 10.27 13.58 -4.68
N ALA A 88 10.35 12.65 -3.73
CA ALA A 88 9.20 11.86 -3.30
C ALA A 88 8.68 12.42 -1.97
N GLU A 89 7.45 12.96 -1.98
CA GLU A 89 6.75 13.40 -0.78
C GLU A 89 5.75 12.34 -0.33
N THR A 90 6.01 11.68 0.80
CA THR A 90 5.05 10.77 1.42
C THR A 90 4.30 11.52 2.51
N ARG A 91 2.99 11.65 2.36
CA ARG A 91 2.10 12.24 3.37
C ARG A 91 1.36 11.14 4.10
N SER A 92 1.67 10.95 5.39
CA SER A 92 0.79 10.19 6.29
C SER A 92 0.01 11.20 7.11
N SER A 93 -1.32 11.17 7.04
CA SER A 93 -2.16 12.05 7.85
C SER A 93 -3.09 11.25 8.75
N ILE A 94 -3.06 11.58 10.04
CA ILE A 94 -4.02 11.10 11.01
C ILE A 94 -5.08 12.20 11.17
N THR A 95 -6.32 11.86 10.88
CA THR A 95 -7.46 12.76 11.08
C THR A 95 -8.15 12.36 12.38
N THR A 96 -8.13 13.26 13.35
CA THR A 96 -8.88 13.10 14.60
C THR A 96 -10.16 13.91 14.49
N ARG A 97 -11.29 13.32 14.85
CA ARG A 97 -12.60 13.97 14.86
C ARG A 97 -13.08 14.13 16.29
N VAL A 98 -13.46 15.35 16.67
CA VAL A 98 -14.05 15.66 17.97
C VAL A 98 -15.46 16.17 17.76
N LEU A 99 -16.45 15.54 18.39
CA LEU A 99 -17.84 16.01 18.36
C LEU A 99 -17.94 17.32 19.16
N LEU A 100 -18.27 18.42 18.50
CA LEU A 100 -18.49 19.73 19.13
C LEU A 100 -19.91 19.87 19.68
N GLY A 101 -20.86 19.12 19.13
CA GLY A 101 -22.25 19.12 19.56
C GLY A 101 -23.22 18.86 18.41
N TYR A 102 -24.49 19.15 18.66
CA TYR A 102 -25.61 18.88 17.78
C TYR A 102 -26.26 20.19 17.35
N LEU A 103 -26.34 20.43 16.05
CA LEU A 103 -27.00 21.59 15.47
C LEU A 103 -28.49 21.31 15.29
N TRP A 104 -29.30 22.03 16.06
CA TRP A 104 -30.75 22.02 15.97
C TRP A 104 -31.20 23.06 14.94
N SER A 105 -31.58 22.61 13.75
CA SER A 105 -32.03 23.50 12.68
C SER A 105 -33.32 24.25 13.05
N GLN A 106 -33.55 25.41 12.44
CA GLN A 106 -34.78 26.19 12.67
C GLN A 106 -36.05 25.36 12.40
N GLY A 107 -36.05 24.54 11.34
CA GLY A 107 -37.17 23.67 11.00
C GLY A 107 -37.43 22.61 12.07
N LEU A 108 -36.36 22.08 12.68
CA LEU A 108 -36.47 21.12 13.78
C LEU A 108 -37.06 21.77 15.03
N LEU A 109 -36.55 22.94 15.43
CA LEU A 109 -37.05 23.67 16.60
C LEU A 109 -38.54 24.01 16.48
N LYS A 110 -38.98 24.44 15.29
CA LYS A 110 -40.41 24.67 15.00
C LYS A 110 -41.25 23.41 15.15
N ARG A 111 -40.80 22.28 14.61
CA ARG A 111 -41.51 20.98 14.73
C ARG A 111 -41.70 20.54 16.17
N HIS A 112 -40.71 20.80 17.03
CA HIS A 112 -40.75 20.47 18.45
C HIS A 112 -41.36 21.56 19.34
N LYS A 113 -41.93 22.64 18.77
CA LYS A 113 -42.51 23.78 19.52
C LYS A 113 -41.51 24.46 20.47
N LEU A 114 -40.24 24.52 20.08
CA LEU A 114 -39.13 25.12 20.84
C LEU A 114 -38.67 26.48 20.25
N ASP A 115 -39.58 27.24 19.67
CA ASP A 115 -39.27 28.54 19.03
C ASP A 115 -38.67 29.57 20.01
N SER A 116 -38.98 29.43 21.30
CA SER A 116 -38.39 30.26 22.35
C SER A 116 -36.88 30.10 22.46
N LEU A 117 -36.33 28.92 22.14
CA LEU A 117 -34.88 28.69 22.09
C LEU A 117 -34.24 29.43 20.92
N TRP A 118 -34.91 29.47 19.76
CA TRP A 118 -34.45 30.19 18.56
C TRP A 118 -34.23 31.68 18.81
N ALA A 119 -35.07 32.30 19.64
CA ALA A 119 -34.94 33.70 20.00
C ALA A 119 -33.81 33.97 21.00
N LYS A 120 -33.49 33.00 21.86
CA LYS A 120 -32.57 33.17 23.00
C LYS A 120 -31.10 32.84 22.69
N HIS A 121 -30.84 31.87 21.82
CA HIS A 121 -29.49 31.35 21.61
C HIS A 121 -28.82 31.90 20.33
N PRO A 122 -27.47 31.93 20.30
CA PRO A 122 -26.73 32.30 19.10
C PRO A 122 -26.99 31.30 17.97
N LYS A 123 -27.07 31.83 16.74
CA LYS A 123 -27.34 31.05 15.53
C LYS A 123 -26.03 30.74 14.83
N THR A 124 -25.82 29.47 14.50
CA THR A 124 -24.65 28.98 13.78
C THR A 124 -25.09 28.46 12.42
N THR A 125 -24.39 28.84 11.37
CA THR A 125 -24.60 28.32 10.02
C THR A 125 -23.47 27.37 9.67
N VAL A 126 -23.80 26.15 9.27
CA VAL A 126 -22.84 25.13 8.81
C VAL A 126 -23.24 24.64 7.42
N VAL A 127 -22.29 24.10 6.66
CA VAL A 127 -22.60 23.46 5.38
C VAL A 127 -22.80 21.97 5.62
N HIS A 128 -24.01 21.47 5.43
CA HIS A 128 -24.37 20.06 5.56
C HIS A 128 -24.94 19.56 4.22
N CYS A 129 -24.36 18.49 3.67
CA CYS A 129 -24.73 17.96 2.34
C CYS A 129 -24.72 19.04 1.24
N GLY A 130 -23.71 19.91 1.26
CA GLY A 130 -23.54 21.00 0.27
C GLY A 130 -24.51 22.18 0.42
N LYS A 131 -25.40 22.16 1.42
CA LYS A 131 -26.36 23.24 1.67
C LYS A 131 -26.06 23.94 3.01
N PRO A 132 -26.14 25.28 3.07
CA PRO A 132 -26.03 26.00 4.33
C PRO A 132 -27.28 25.72 5.19
N VAL A 133 -27.06 25.23 6.40
CA VAL A 133 -28.10 24.98 7.40
C VAL A 133 -27.81 25.86 8.60
N THR A 134 -28.76 26.71 8.97
CA THR A 134 -28.67 27.57 10.15
C THR A 134 -29.45 26.94 11.32
N GLY A 135 -28.81 26.85 12.47
CA GLY A 135 -29.33 26.18 13.66
C GLY A 135 -28.78 26.77 14.96
N ILE A 136 -29.18 26.18 16.08
CA ILE A 136 -28.56 26.42 17.39
C ILE A 136 -27.72 25.19 17.74
N LEU A 137 -26.45 25.39 18.10
CA LEU A 137 -25.59 24.32 18.57
C LEU A 137 -25.93 24.00 20.04
N ARG A 138 -26.13 22.72 20.35
CA ARG A 138 -26.41 22.22 21.70
C ARG A 138 -25.56 20.99 22.00
N GLU A 139 -25.25 20.77 23.27
CA GLU A 139 -24.54 19.57 23.72
C GLU A 139 -25.43 18.33 23.73
N VAL A 140 -26.76 18.52 23.84
CA VAL A 140 -27.72 17.41 23.90
C VAL A 140 -28.22 17.05 22.49
N GLY A 141 -28.05 15.78 22.14
CA GLY A 141 -28.56 15.19 20.90
C GLY A 141 -30.08 15.15 20.87
N GLY A 142 -30.65 15.29 19.67
CA GLY A 142 -32.08 15.15 19.43
C GLY A 142 -32.32 14.51 18.06
N PRO A 143 -33.42 13.75 17.87
CA PRO A 143 -33.74 13.16 16.58
C PRO A 143 -33.78 14.23 15.47
N GLY A 144 -32.97 14.05 14.43
CA GLY A 144 -32.87 14.98 13.30
C GLY A 144 -31.98 16.20 13.52
N ALA A 145 -31.27 16.31 14.65
CA ALA A 145 -30.19 17.28 14.81
C ALA A 145 -28.94 16.84 14.02
N VAL A 146 -28.16 17.81 13.54
CA VAL A 146 -26.95 17.54 12.74
C VAL A 146 -25.73 17.52 13.65
N GLU A 147 -25.00 16.42 13.69
CA GLU A 147 -23.73 16.33 14.44
C GLU A 147 -22.66 17.22 13.80
N ILE A 148 -22.04 18.06 14.62
CA ILE A 148 -20.98 18.97 14.18
C ILE A 148 -19.67 18.47 14.77
N TYR A 149 -18.74 18.13 13.89
CA TYR A 149 -17.40 17.67 14.24
C TYR A 149 -16.36 18.76 13.97
N SER A 150 -15.33 18.81 14.81
CA SER A 150 -14.06 19.47 14.51
C SER A 150 -13.08 18.40 14.04
N ASP A 151 -12.61 18.53 12.81
CA ASP A 151 -11.60 17.65 12.25
C ASP A 151 -10.22 18.32 12.42
N SER A 152 -9.35 17.72 13.24
CA SER A 152 -7.93 18.08 13.29
C SER A 152 -7.12 17.06 12.50
N GLN A 153 -6.58 17.50 11.36
CA GLN A 153 -5.67 16.70 10.55
C GLN A 153 -4.24 17.02 10.95
N THR A 154 -3.52 16.01 11.46
CA THR A 154 -2.07 16.13 11.68
C THR A 154 -1.40 15.31 10.59
N SER A 155 -0.65 15.98 9.70
CA SER A 155 0.10 15.31 8.63
C SER A 155 1.59 15.32 8.94
N ALA A 156 2.19 14.13 8.92
CA ALA A 156 3.63 13.97 8.85
C ALA A 156 4.03 13.97 7.38
N VAL A 157 4.78 15.00 6.99
CA VAL A 157 5.34 15.10 5.63
C VAL A 157 6.78 14.61 5.68
N ARG A 158 7.05 13.45 5.09
CA ARG A 158 8.42 12.99 4.85
C ARG A 158 8.79 13.34 3.41
N LYS A 159 9.79 14.21 3.26
CA LYS A 159 10.40 14.51 1.96
C LYS A 159 11.66 13.69 1.83
N ASN A 160 11.66 12.74 0.90
CA ASN A 160 12.87 12.04 0.52
C ASN A 160 13.49 12.79 -0.66
N HIS A 161 14.67 13.36 -0.44
CA HIS A 161 15.48 13.98 -1.48
C HIS A 161 16.60 13.00 -1.83
N LYS A 162 16.52 12.38 -3.00
CA LYS A 162 17.60 11.52 -3.50
C LYS A 162 18.26 12.24 -4.68
N SER A 163 19.46 12.76 -4.45
CA SER A 163 20.35 13.22 -5.50
C SER A 163 21.24 12.03 -5.90
N ASP A 164 20.94 11.40 -7.03
CA ASP A 164 21.90 10.49 -7.66
C ASP A 164 23.00 11.36 -8.28
N THR A 165 24.08 11.57 -7.52
CA THR A 165 25.33 12.11 -8.03
C THR A 165 26.21 10.91 -8.32
N ASP A 166 26.04 10.32 -9.50
CA ASP A 166 26.97 9.32 -10.02
C ASP A 166 28.28 10.04 -10.38
N VAL A 167 29.14 10.23 -9.38
CA VAL A 167 30.54 10.52 -9.63
C VAL A 167 31.19 9.18 -9.98
N GLU A 168 31.24 8.86 -11.27
CA GLU A 168 32.17 7.86 -11.77
C GLU A 168 33.57 8.42 -11.54
N GLU A 169 34.17 8.02 -10.41
CA GLU A 169 35.58 8.22 -10.12
C GLU A 169 36.36 7.25 -11.02
N ASP A 170 36.60 7.69 -12.26
CA ASP A 170 37.47 7.01 -13.21
C ASP A 170 38.85 6.86 -12.59
N GLY A 171 39.29 5.60 -12.51
CA GLY A 171 40.55 5.21 -11.92
C GLY A 171 41.74 5.90 -12.58
N GLN A 172 42.54 6.57 -11.75
CA GLN A 172 43.93 6.82 -12.07
C GLN A 172 44.80 6.27 -10.94
N ASP A 173 45.59 5.27 -11.33
CA ASP A 173 46.64 4.62 -10.55
C ASP A 173 47.50 5.65 -9.79
N GLY A 174 47.67 5.41 -8.50
CA GLY A 174 48.52 6.22 -7.64
C GLY A 174 48.69 5.58 -6.28
N GLU A 175 49.54 4.55 -6.21
CA GLU A 175 50.11 4.07 -4.95
C GLU A 175 50.70 5.24 -4.15
N GLN A 176 50.03 5.67 -3.10
CA GLN A 176 50.69 6.25 -1.94
C GLN A 176 49.82 6.17 -0.69
N ALA A 177 50.32 5.37 0.24
CA ALA A 177 49.82 5.19 1.57
C ALA A 177 49.83 6.50 2.37
N LEU A 178 48.67 6.91 2.90
CA LEU A 178 48.62 7.70 4.13
C LEU A 178 47.50 7.19 5.02
N GLN A 179 47.93 6.55 6.11
CA GLN A 179 47.12 6.17 7.25
C GLN A 179 46.55 7.41 7.94
N LEU A 180 45.22 7.57 7.93
CA LEU A 180 44.53 8.44 8.87
C LEU A 180 43.44 7.64 9.59
N LYS A 181 43.83 7.16 10.78
CA LYS A 181 42.94 6.60 11.80
C LYS A 181 41.98 7.69 12.29
N SER A 182 40.73 7.67 11.87
CA SER A 182 39.65 8.36 12.57
C SER A 182 38.79 7.33 13.31
N LYS A 183 38.98 7.30 14.63
CA LYS A 183 38.05 6.66 15.57
C LYS A 183 36.71 7.41 15.46
N ARG A 184 35.72 6.82 14.80
CA ARG A 184 34.32 7.29 14.90
C ARG A 184 33.58 6.35 15.84
N ALA A 185 33.08 6.95 16.91
CA ALA A 185 32.37 6.30 17.99
C ALA A 185 31.14 5.54 17.47
N ARG A 186 30.95 4.32 17.99
CA ARG A 186 29.68 3.59 17.94
C ARG A 186 28.64 4.45 18.66
N PHE A 187 27.62 4.87 17.93
CA PHE A 187 26.33 5.22 18.50
C PHE A 187 25.38 4.12 18.04
N GLU A 188 24.83 3.39 19.01
CA GLU A 188 23.72 2.46 18.85
C GLU A 188 22.48 3.26 18.46
N GLU A 189 21.90 2.94 17.30
CA GLU A 189 20.55 3.33 16.92
C GLU A 189 20.03 2.21 16.00
N GLU A 190 19.70 1.06 16.61
CA GLU A 190 19.23 -0.17 15.94
C GLU A 190 17.70 -0.33 15.93
N ASP A 191 16.91 0.67 16.36
CA ASP A 191 15.47 0.46 16.57
C ASP A 191 14.52 0.96 15.45
N ASP A 192 15.01 1.60 14.37
CA ASP A 192 14.10 2.22 13.37
C ASP A 192 14.05 1.55 11.97
N ASP A 193 14.76 0.43 11.77
CA ASP A 193 14.70 -0.32 10.50
C ASP A 193 13.55 -1.35 10.43
N PHE A 194 12.74 -1.47 11.48
CA PHE A 194 11.63 -2.45 11.52
C PHE A 194 10.42 -2.02 10.68
N LEU A 195 10.26 -0.73 10.36
CA LEU A 195 9.12 -0.22 9.57
C LEU A 195 9.35 -0.24 8.05
N SER A 196 10.61 -0.36 7.60
CA SER A 196 10.97 -0.49 6.17
C SER A 196 10.55 -1.85 5.57
N VAL A 197 10.22 -2.83 6.41
CA VAL A 197 9.82 -4.21 6.03
C VAL A 197 8.33 -4.32 5.67
N TRP A 198 7.51 -3.32 6.00
CA TRP A 198 6.05 -3.41 5.83
C TRP A 198 5.50 -3.03 4.45
N GLY A 199 6.34 -2.83 3.43
CA GLY A 199 5.96 -3.05 2.02
C GLY A 199 4.66 -2.40 1.51
N ILE A 200 4.18 -1.31 2.11
CA ILE A 200 3.07 -0.51 1.54
C ILE A 200 3.66 0.41 0.48
N ALA A 201 4.15 -0.17 -0.61
CA ALA A 201 4.27 0.52 -1.88
C ALA A 201 2.91 0.44 -2.57
N GLY A 202 2.39 1.61 -2.96
CA GLY A 202 1.06 1.76 -3.52
C GLY A 202 0.80 0.83 -4.71
N VAL A 203 -0.38 0.18 -4.68
CA VAL A 203 -1.05 -0.29 -5.89
C VAL A 203 -1.26 0.91 -6.78
N VAL A 204 -0.41 1.03 -7.80
CA VAL A 204 -0.62 1.92 -8.93
C VAL A 204 -1.62 1.23 -9.85
N THR A 205 -2.69 1.95 -10.15
CA THR A 205 -3.67 1.66 -11.19
C THR A 205 -2.98 1.28 -12.51
N ALA A 206 -3.08 0.01 -12.90
CA ALA A 206 -2.81 -0.42 -14.26
C ALA A 206 -4.05 -0.10 -15.12
N GLY A 207 -3.94 0.96 -15.93
CA GLY A 207 -4.92 1.30 -16.95
C GLY A 207 -4.99 0.22 -18.03
N ALA A 208 -6.15 -0.42 -18.16
CA ALA A 208 -6.47 -1.25 -19.30
C ALA A 208 -6.63 -0.36 -20.54
N LYS A 209 -5.74 -0.60 -21.51
CA LYS A 209 -5.71 0.00 -22.84
C LYS A 209 -6.72 -0.77 -23.71
N GLY A 210 -7.78 -0.10 -24.13
CA GLY A 210 -8.79 -0.67 -25.01
C GLY A 210 -8.23 -1.05 -26.38
N SER A 211 -8.58 -2.25 -26.86
CA SER A 211 -8.63 -2.58 -28.28
C SER A 211 -10.01 -2.20 -28.81
N ARG A 212 -10.04 -1.38 -29.85
CA ARG A 212 -11.23 -1.03 -30.61
C ARG A 212 -11.09 -1.75 -31.95
N ASP A 213 -11.84 -2.83 -32.12
CA ASP A 213 -12.22 -3.36 -33.43
C ASP A 213 -13.69 -2.98 -33.64
N SER A 214 -13.99 -2.56 -34.86
CA SER A 214 -15.26 -1.97 -35.28
C SER A 214 -16.21 -3.05 -35.78
N ASP A 215 -17.49 -2.96 -35.43
CA ASP A 215 -18.63 -3.10 -36.37
C ASP A 215 -19.95 -2.70 -35.68
N ASP A 216 -20.91 -2.29 -36.50
CA ASP A 216 -22.33 -1.92 -36.27
C ASP A 216 -22.75 -0.46 -35.94
N GLU A 217 -23.18 0.21 -37.02
CA GLU A 217 -24.47 0.91 -37.25
C GLU A 217 -25.29 1.44 -36.04
N ALA A 218 -25.52 2.77 -36.02
CA ALA A 218 -26.84 3.44 -35.99
C ALA A 218 -26.80 4.84 -35.31
N ASP A 219 -27.15 5.86 -36.11
CA ASP A 219 -27.99 7.04 -35.82
C ASP A 219 -28.11 7.63 -34.39
N GLN A 220 -27.66 8.89 -34.20
CA GLN A 220 -28.50 10.08 -33.88
C GLN A 220 -27.72 11.29 -33.28
N GLU A 221 -28.06 12.45 -33.86
CA GLU A 221 -28.18 13.84 -33.35
C GLU A 221 -27.32 14.44 -32.20
N LYS A 222 -26.71 15.59 -32.56
CA LYS A 222 -26.67 16.90 -31.84
C LYS A 222 -26.20 16.95 -30.37
N SER A 223 -25.11 17.68 -30.12
CA SER A 223 -25.12 19.07 -29.58
C SER A 223 -23.77 19.50 -28.97
N LYS A 224 -23.54 20.83 -28.95
CA LYS A 224 -22.30 21.55 -28.59
C LYS A 224 -22.02 21.57 -27.07
N PRO A 225 -20.80 21.95 -26.63
CA PRO A 225 -20.74 22.91 -25.52
C PRO A 225 -19.72 24.08 -25.66
N LYS A 226 -20.10 25.19 -25.02
CA LYS A 226 -19.41 26.48 -24.89
C LYS A 226 -18.53 26.54 -23.62
N LYS A 227 -17.27 26.98 -23.80
CA LYS A 227 -16.62 28.20 -23.26
C LYS A 227 -16.78 28.62 -21.77
N ARG A 228 -15.62 28.58 -21.07
CA ARG A 228 -14.96 29.52 -20.10
C ARG A 228 -15.72 30.16 -18.91
N GLY A 229 -15.03 30.14 -17.77
CA GLY A 229 -14.89 31.20 -16.74
C GLY A 229 -14.11 30.59 -15.55
N LYS A 230 -12.91 30.98 -15.10
CA LYS A 230 -12.17 32.25 -14.84
C LYS A 230 -12.63 33.02 -13.59
N GLY A 231 -11.70 33.14 -12.63
CA GLY A 231 -11.70 34.05 -11.47
C GLY A 231 -12.07 33.33 -10.17
N SER A 232 -11.48 33.55 -9.00
CA SER A 232 -10.45 34.47 -8.46
C SER A 232 -10.15 33.93 -7.04
N GLY A 233 -8.92 33.89 -6.54
CA GLY A 233 -8.27 35.02 -5.86
C GLY A 233 -8.82 35.21 -4.43
N GLY A 234 -8.04 34.83 -3.41
CA GLY A 234 -8.37 35.08 -1.99
C GLY A 234 -7.21 34.72 -1.07
N ALA A 235 -6.56 35.75 -0.53
CA ALA A 235 -5.34 35.70 0.26
C ALA A 235 -5.58 35.44 1.76
N GLY A 236 -4.60 34.76 2.37
CA GLY A 236 -3.99 35.04 3.68
C GLY A 236 -4.87 35.25 4.92
N THR A 237 -4.59 34.49 5.99
CA THR A 237 -4.02 35.06 7.22
C THR A 237 -3.57 33.96 8.19
N SER A 238 -2.36 34.15 8.68
CA SER A 238 -1.70 33.45 9.77
C SER A 238 -2.34 33.78 11.12
N SER A 239 -2.45 32.81 12.03
CA SER A 239 -2.30 33.12 13.45
C SER A 239 -1.65 31.97 14.23
N SER A 240 -0.59 32.37 14.91
CA SER A 240 0.26 31.65 15.84
C SER A 240 -0.40 31.64 17.23
N SER A 241 -0.38 30.52 17.93
CA SER A 241 -0.46 30.53 19.39
C SER A 241 0.33 29.38 20.01
N LYS A 242 1.35 29.77 20.78
CA LYS A 242 2.15 28.96 21.68
C LYS A 242 1.39 28.80 23.00
N ASN A 243 1.42 27.62 23.62
CA ASN A 243 2.10 27.33 24.90
C ASN A 243 1.53 26.10 25.66
N PRO A 244 2.31 25.54 26.62
CA PRO A 244 2.36 24.11 26.92
C PRO A 244 1.64 23.74 28.22
N ARG A 245 1.46 22.44 28.47
CA ARG A 245 1.49 21.91 29.84
C ARG A 245 1.82 20.41 29.92
N LYS A 246 2.84 20.15 30.74
CA LYS A 246 3.26 18.85 31.29
C LYS A 246 2.16 18.24 32.17
N GLY A 247 2.04 16.92 32.13
CA GLY A 247 1.42 16.10 33.18
C GLY A 247 2.09 14.73 33.21
N LYS A 248 2.67 14.38 34.36
CA LYS A 248 3.53 13.22 34.65
C LYS A 248 2.93 12.54 35.88
N GLN A 249 2.62 11.24 35.82
CA GLN A 249 2.37 10.32 36.94
C GLN A 249 2.36 8.88 36.34
N THR A 250 3.29 7.96 36.64
CA THR A 250 3.48 7.11 37.85
C THR A 250 2.19 6.36 38.22
N SER A 251 2.12 5.07 38.52
CA SER A 251 3.13 4.08 38.92
C SER A 251 2.51 2.66 38.79
N ALA A 252 3.37 1.66 38.96
CA ALA A 252 3.16 0.22 38.95
C ALA A 252 2.10 -0.33 39.93
N ASN A 253 1.55 -1.50 39.60
CA ASN A 253 1.47 -2.59 40.56
C ASN A 253 1.43 -3.98 39.87
N GLN A 254 2.26 -4.88 40.40
CA GLN A 254 2.47 -6.27 39.98
C GLN A 254 1.65 -7.27 40.83
N VAL A 255 1.69 -8.54 40.39
CA VAL A 255 1.61 -9.83 41.15
C VAL A 255 0.21 -10.50 41.21
N PRO A 256 0.06 -11.85 41.21
CA PRO A 256 0.84 -12.97 40.63
C PRO A 256 -0.01 -13.98 39.79
N ALA A 257 0.70 -14.89 39.11
CA ALA A 257 0.21 -16.10 38.43
C ALA A 257 -0.32 -17.19 39.39
N PRO A 258 -1.03 -18.21 38.84
CA PRO A 258 -0.67 -19.58 39.22
C PRO A 258 -0.68 -20.63 38.08
N ALA A 259 0.26 -21.57 38.25
CA ALA A 259 0.21 -23.02 38.04
C ALA A 259 -0.34 -23.65 36.73
N THR A 260 0.59 -24.25 36.00
CA THR A 260 0.44 -25.34 35.03
C THR A 260 -0.19 -26.60 35.63
N PRO A 261 -0.84 -27.43 34.80
CA PRO A 261 -0.54 -28.85 34.80
C PRO A 261 -0.21 -29.43 33.41
N SER A 262 0.53 -30.53 33.49
CA SER A 262 1.05 -31.43 32.46
C SER A 262 0.03 -32.52 32.10
N LEU A 263 -0.01 -32.99 30.84
CA LEU A 263 0.29 -34.37 30.40
C LEU A 263 -0.24 -34.67 28.97
N ASP A 264 0.65 -35.22 28.15
CA ASP A 264 0.56 -36.36 27.21
C ASP A 264 -0.69 -36.63 26.31
N ASP A 265 -0.40 -36.72 25.00
CA ASP A 265 -0.45 -37.95 24.17
C ASP A 265 -1.33 -38.01 22.89
N LEU A 266 -0.77 -38.69 21.88
CA LEU A 266 -1.30 -39.29 20.63
C LEU A 266 -1.98 -38.40 19.57
N ALA A 267 -1.36 -38.16 18.39
CA ALA A 267 -1.09 -39.08 17.27
C ALA A 267 -2.35 -39.68 16.62
N SER A 268 -2.72 -39.17 15.44
CA SER A 268 -3.26 -39.95 14.30
C SER A 268 -3.34 -39.08 13.04
N GLN A 269 -2.56 -39.44 12.01
CA GLN A 269 -2.86 -39.10 10.61
C GLN A 269 -3.98 -40.03 10.10
N PRO A 270 -4.64 -39.67 8.99
CA PRO A 270 -4.26 -40.36 7.76
C PRO A 270 -4.19 -39.45 6.52
N ASP A 271 -3.80 -40.14 5.45
CA ASP A 271 -3.08 -39.73 4.26
C ASP A 271 -4.00 -39.58 3.03
N THR A 272 -3.40 -39.01 1.98
CA THR A 272 -3.69 -39.19 0.54
C THR A 272 -4.85 -38.45 -0.18
N SER A 273 -4.38 -37.50 -0.99
CA SER A 273 -4.55 -37.45 -2.47
C SER A 273 -5.80 -36.78 -3.07
N ARG A 274 -5.55 -35.68 -3.78
CA ARG A 274 -5.94 -35.58 -5.20
C ARG A 274 -5.15 -34.49 -5.93
N ASP A 275 -4.39 -34.94 -6.92
CA ASP A 275 -3.76 -34.14 -7.97
C ASP A 275 -4.78 -33.30 -8.74
N PHE A 276 -4.46 -32.02 -8.97
CA PHE A 276 -4.92 -31.30 -10.15
C PHE A 276 -3.85 -30.31 -10.61
N GLY A 277 -3.31 -30.57 -11.80
CA GLY A 277 -2.07 -29.98 -12.28
C GLY A 277 -2.15 -28.50 -12.63
N MET A 278 -1.09 -27.77 -12.29
CA MET A 278 -0.77 -26.50 -12.93
C MET A 278 0.57 -26.63 -13.65
N SER A 279 0.45 -26.73 -14.97
CA SER A 279 1.53 -26.56 -15.92
C SER A 279 2.02 -25.11 -15.85
N SER A 280 3.30 -24.91 -15.56
CA SER A 280 4.00 -23.65 -15.83
C SER A 280 5.39 -23.98 -16.34
N SER A 281 5.47 -24.01 -17.67
CA SER A 281 6.67 -24.15 -18.48
C SER A 281 7.71 -23.09 -18.12
N TRP A 282 8.79 -23.49 -17.46
CA TRP A 282 10.05 -22.76 -17.41
C TRP A 282 11.03 -23.35 -18.43
N LEU A 283 10.80 -23.04 -19.70
CA LEU A 283 11.76 -23.26 -20.79
C LEU A 283 12.88 -22.23 -20.71
N PHE A 284 13.86 -22.46 -19.83
CA PHE A 284 15.21 -21.91 -19.96
C PHE A 284 16.21 -23.05 -20.05
N GLY A 285 16.43 -23.51 -21.28
CA GLY A 285 17.54 -24.37 -21.65
C GLY A 285 18.86 -23.61 -21.55
N GLY A 286 19.49 -23.66 -20.36
CA GLY A 286 20.88 -23.25 -20.14
C GLY A 286 21.68 -24.46 -19.64
N LYS A 287 22.70 -24.86 -20.42
CA LYS A 287 23.58 -26.02 -20.14
C LYS A 287 24.20 -25.93 -18.72
N PRO A 288 24.20 -27.02 -17.93
CA PRO A 288 24.91 -27.05 -16.65
C PRO A 288 26.42 -27.15 -16.89
N ARG A 289 27.16 -26.08 -16.59
CA ARG A 289 28.63 -26.09 -16.50
C ARG A 289 29.06 -26.16 -15.03
N GLY A 290 29.70 -27.27 -14.66
CA GLY A 290 30.73 -27.37 -13.61
C GLY A 290 30.36 -26.93 -12.19
N ALA A 291 29.78 -27.83 -11.41
CA ALA A 291 29.60 -27.66 -9.97
C ALA A 291 30.95 -27.75 -9.22
N LYS A 292 31.49 -26.61 -8.78
CA LYS A 292 32.60 -26.54 -7.82
C LYS A 292 32.16 -25.73 -6.58
N GLY A 293 31.65 -26.46 -5.58
CA GLY A 293 31.88 -26.19 -4.15
C GLY A 293 31.46 -24.85 -3.54
N LYS A 294 30.33 -24.26 -3.91
CA LYS A 294 29.77 -23.06 -3.22
C LYS A 294 28.27 -23.19 -2.92
N GLY A 295 27.85 -24.37 -2.46
CA GLY A 295 26.45 -24.75 -2.23
C GLY A 295 25.87 -24.41 -0.85
N GLY A 296 26.69 -24.03 0.14
CA GLY A 296 26.25 -23.93 1.54
C GLY A 296 25.36 -22.74 1.91
N GLY A 297 25.21 -21.72 1.05
CA GLY A 297 24.51 -20.48 1.43
C GLY A 297 23.01 -20.41 1.11
N LYS A 298 22.49 -21.28 0.22
CA LYS A 298 21.10 -21.16 -0.25
C LYS A 298 20.08 -21.60 0.80
N GLY A 299 20.38 -22.66 1.54
CA GLY A 299 19.45 -23.22 2.54
C GLY A 299 19.15 -22.25 3.68
N ASN A 300 20.18 -21.62 4.25
CA ASN A 300 20.00 -20.67 5.35
C ASN A 300 19.14 -19.47 4.95
N LYS A 301 19.30 -18.96 3.73
CA LYS A 301 18.49 -17.85 3.21
C LYS A 301 17.00 -18.22 3.14
N GLU A 302 16.67 -19.47 2.81
CA GLU A 302 15.26 -19.90 2.78
C GLU A 302 14.68 -20.11 4.18
N LEU A 303 15.47 -20.51 5.17
CA LEU A 303 15.04 -20.52 6.58
C LEU A 303 14.73 -19.11 7.07
N ASP A 304 15.64 -18.15 6.83
CA ASP A 304 15.44 -16.74 7.23
C ASP A 304 14.16 -16.16 6.58
N ASN A 305 13.91 -16.49 5.32
CA ASN A 305 12.71 -16.04 4.63
C ASN A 305 11.42 -16.63 5.22
N THR A 306 11.44 -17.91 5.62
CA THR A 306 10.28 -18.54 6.26
C THR A 306 10.03 -18.01 7.66
N GLU A 307 11.08 -17.75 8.43
CA GLU A 307 10.97 -17.09 9.73
C GLU A 307 10.37 -15.69 9.61
N LYS A 308 10.72 -14.92 8.57
CA LYS A 308 10.06 -13.63 8.30
C LYS A 308 8.56 -13.78 8.09
N VAL A 309 8.11 -14.81 7.36
CA VAL A 309 6.68 -15.09 7.16
C VAL A 309 6.02 -15.54 8.47
N LEU A 310 6.69 -16.37 9.27
CA LEU A 310 6.22 -16.77 10.60
C LEU A 310 6.08 -15.57 11.55
N ASN A 311 7.01 -14.61 11.51
CA ASN A 311 6.92 -13.39 12.31
C ASN A 311 5.73 -12.51 11.88
N LEU A 312 5.39 -12.46 10.58
CA LEU A 312 4.17 -11.80 10.10
C LEU A 312 2.91 -12.47 10.65
N TYR A 313 2.89 -13.81 10.65
CA TYR A 313 1.80 -14.61 11.22
C TYR A 313 1.65 -14.39 12.73
N ASP A 314 2.76 -14.39 13.49
CA ASP A 314 2.75 -14.10 14.93
C ASP A 314 2.22 -12.68 15.19
N GLY A 315 2.54 -11.73 14.32
CA GLY A 315 2.00 -10.37 14.36
C GLY A 315 0.48 -10.34 14.19
N ILE A 316 -0.09 -11.18 13.33
CA ILE A 316 -1.55 -11.33 13.19
C ILE A 316 -2.15 -11.92 14.46
N CYS A 317 -1.54 -12.97 15.03
CA CYS A 317 -2.04 -13.59 16.26
C CYS A 317 -2.08 -12.57 17.42
N LYS A 318 -1.02 -11.77 17.57
CA LYS A 318 -0.96 -10.69 18.58
C LYS A 318 -2.01 -9.60 18.36
N GLN A 319 -2.29 -9.25 17.10
CA GLN A 319 -3.35 -8.28 16.77
C GLN A 319 -4.73 -8.83 17.08
N LEU A 320 -4.94 -10.12 16.85
CA LEU A 320 -6.20 -10.80 17.13
C LEU A 320 -6.45 -10.92 18.63
N GLU A 321 -5.41 -11.17 19.43
CA GLU A 321 -5.49 -11.26 20.90
C GLU A 321 -5.81 -9.92 21.57
N ASN A 322 -5.49 -8.79 20.94
CA ASN A 322 -5.67 -7.46 21.51
C ASN A 322 -7.07 -6.88 21.17
N GLU A 323 -7.82 -6.54 22.23
CA GLU A 323 -9.19 -5.98 22.15
C GLU A 323 -9.31 -4.70 21.31
N ASP A 324 -8.30 -3.84 21.32
CA ASP A 324 -8.34 -2.57 20.59
C ASP A 324 -8.05 -2.75 19.09
N THR A 325 -7.32 -3.80 18.73
CA THR A 325 -6.77 -3.94 17.37
C THR A 325 -7.41 -5.04 16.55
N PHE A 326 -8.08 -6.03 17.15
CA PHE A 326 -8.55 -7.21 16.40
C PHE A 326 -9.55 -6.85 15.28
N MET A 327 -10.41 -5.85 15.49
CA MET A 327 -11.36 -5.38 14.46
C MET A 327 -10.68 -4.67 13.27
N SER A 328 -9.43 -4.21 13.43
CA SER A 328 -8.66 -3.62 12.32
C SER A 328 -8.07 -4.67 11.38
N LEU A 329 -8.07 -5.94 11.78
CA LEU A 329 -7.56 -7.05 10.99
C LEU A 329 -8.54 -7.34 9.84
N THR A 330 -8.08 -7.20 8.60
CA THR A 330 -8.91 -7.43 7.41
C THR A 330 -8.74 -8.84 6.88
N PHE A 331 -9.80 -9.41 6.28
CA PHE A 331 -9.76 -10.73 5.65
C PHE A 331 -8.61 -10.84 4.65
N LYS A 332 -8.44 -9.84 3.77
CA LYS A 332 -7.35 -9.79 2.80
C LYS A 332 -5.97 -9.92 3.46
N LYS A 333 -5.71 -9.21 4.56
CA LYS A 333 -4.41 -9.25 5.24
C LYS A 333 -4.09 -10.65 5.78
N VAL A 334 -5.10 -11.34 6.32
CA VAL A 334 -4.93 -12.72 6.82
C VAL A 334 -4.72 -13.69 5.66
N THR A 335 -5.53 -13.59 4.60
CA THR A 335 -5.38 -14.41 3.40
C THR A 335 -4.01 -14.26 2.75
N ASP A 336 -3.52 -13.01 2.60
CA ASP A 336 -2.18 -12.73 2.05
C ASP A 336 -1.06 -13.41 2.87
N VAL A 337 -1.20 -13.48 4.19
CA VAL A 337 -0.23 -14.18 5.06
C VAL A 337 -0.42 -15.69 5.00
N SER A 338 -1.65 -16.18 4.96
CA SER A 338 -1.95 -17.60 4.77
C SER A 338 -1.36 -18.14 3.47
N GLU A 339 -1.51 -17.41 2.35
CA GLU A 339 -0.91 -17.78 1.07
C GLU A 339 0.61 -17.81 1.14
N LYS A 340 1.24 -16.84 1.84
CA LYS A 340 2.69 -16.84 2.06
C LYS A 340 3.14 -18.05 2.88
N LEU A 341 2.39 -18.46 3.90
CA LEU A 341 2.70 -19.66 4.68
C LEU A 341 2.58 -20.93 3.82
N THR A 342 1.51 -21.07 3.04
CA THR A 342 1.32 -22.19 2.11
C THR A 342 2.46 -22.26 1.09
N ASN A 343 2.86 -21.11 0.52
CA ASN A 343 3.98 -21.02 -0.42
C ASN A 343 5.34 -21.41 0.21
N ARG A 344 5.48 -21.30 1.53
CA ARG A 344 6.67 -21.79 2.26
C ARG A 344 6.60 -23.27 2.62
N SER A 345 5.42 -23.88 2.53
CA SER A 345 5.18 -25.29 2.83
C SER A 345 5.17 -26.19 1.59
N THR A 346 5.75 -25.73 0.48
CA THR A 346 5.89 -26.54 -0.74
C THR A 346 6.84 -27.71 -0.51
N GLU A 347 6.63 -28.81 -1.24
CA GLU A 347 7.43 -30.03 -1.10
C GLU A 347 8.94 -29.76 -1.34
N GLU A 348 9.27 -28.90 -2.30
CA GLU A 348 10.65 -28.52 -2.61
C GLU A 348 11.34 -27.84 -1.41
N LEU A 349 10.67 -26.88 -0.75
CA LEU A 349 11.22 -26.20 0.42
C LEU A 349 11.29 -27.13 1.64
N MET A 350 10.27 -27.97 1.84
CA MET A 350 10.28 -28.97 2.91
C MET A 350 11.42 -29.97 2.74
N LYS A 351 11.77 -30.33 1.49
CA LYS A 351 12.96 -31.14 1.21
C LYS A 351 14.25 -30.41 1.60
N VAL A 352 14.39 -29.14 1.24
CA VAL A 352 15.53 -28.31 1.66
C VAL A 352 15.65 -28.25 3.19
N TYR A 353 14.54 -28.09 3.91
CA TYR A 353 14.56 -28.06 5.38
C TYR A 353 14.92 -29.41 6.00
N ARG A 354 14.47 -30.53 5.41
CA ARG A 354 14.88 -31.88 5.84
C ARG A 354 16.38 -32.10 5.60
N ASP A 355 16.90 -31.72 4.44
CA ASP A 355 18.34 -31.84 4.13
C ASP A 355 19.18 -31.00 5.10
N LEU A 356 18.75 -29.76 5.39
CA LEU A 356 19.40 -28.92 6.41
C LEU A 356 19.34 -29.55 7.80
N SER A 357 18.21 -30.18 8.14
CA SER A 357 18.05 -30.88 9.41
C SER A 357 19.04 -32.03 9.60
N GLN A 358 19.55 -32.63 8.52
CA GLN A 358 20.53 -33.72 8.58
C GLN A 358 21.99 -33.24 8.54
N SER A 359 22.23 -31.99 8.11
CA SER A 359 23.57 -31.45 7.84
C SER A 359 24.30 -30.83 9.06
N GLY A 360 23.68 -30.82 10.24
CA GLY A 360 24.36 -30.70 11.54
C GLY A 360 24.46 -29.30 12.16
N SER A 361 24.75 -28.23 11.40
CA SER A 361 24.93 -26.89 12.01
C SER A 361 23.61 -26.15 12.28
N GLU A 362 22.56 -26.43 11.51
CA GLU A 362 21.25 -25.75 11.59
C GLU A 362 20.11 -26.72 11.93
N THR A 363 20.45 -27.92 12.42
CA THR A 363 19.50 -29.03 12.55
C THR A 363 18.29 -28.67 13.40
N GLN A 364 18.53 -28.13 14.59
CA GLN A 364 17.45 -27.79 15.53
C GLN A 364 16.58 -26.65 14.99
N ARG A 365 17.19 -25.64 14.35
CA ARG A 365 16.49 -24.50 13.77
C ARG A 365 15.58 -24.93 12.63
N ALA A 366 16.08 -25.76 11.70
CA ALA A 366 15.29 -26.26 10.58
C ALA A 366 14.07 -27.07 11.05
N VAL A 367 14.25 -27.94 12.06
CA VAL A 367 13.15 -28.71 12.66
C VAL A 367 12.11 -27.81 13.32
N GLU A 368 12.54 -26.79 14.07
CA GLU A 368 11.62 -25.86 14.71
C GLU A 368 10.84 -25.01 13.68
N VAL A 369 11.50 -24.53 12.63
CA VAL A 369 10.83 -23.80 11.54
C VAL A 369 9.79 -24.68 10.84
N MET A 370 10.10 -25.94 10.55
CA MET A 370 9.12 -26.88 9.96
C MET A 370 7.91 -27.11 10.88
N ARG A 371 8.14 -27.28 12.19
CA ARG A 371 7.08 -27.47 13.18
C ARG A 371 6.18 -26.24 13.30
N ARG A 372 6.79 -25.05 13.41
CA ARG A 372 6.07 -23.77 13.48
C ARG A 372 5.29 -23.49 12.20
N LEU A 373 5.86 -23.79 11.04
CA LEU A 373 5.19 -23.62 9.74
C LEU A 373 3.97 -24.52 9.60
N ALA A 374 4.08 -25.80 9.98
CA ALA A 374 2.95 -26.72 9.96
C ALA A 374 1.82 -26.24 10.90
N ALA A 375 2.15 -25.86 12.14
CA ALA A 375 1.17 -25.32 13.07
C ALA A 375 0.52 -24.01 12.60
N ALA A 376 1.31 -23.12 12.00
CA ALA A 376 0.81 -21.85 11.45
C ALA A 376 -0.15 -22.06 10.28
N ASN A 377 0.13 -23.02 9.38
CA ASN A 377 -0.77 -23.35 8.26
C ASN A 377 -2.12 -23.91 8.73
N THR A 378 -2.13 -24.75 9.76
CA THR A 378 -3.39 -25.25 10.33
C THR A 378 -4.20 -24.11 10.94
N ARG A 379 -3.55 -23.28 11.77
CA ARG A 379 -4.22 -22.18 12.47
C ARG A 379 -4.67 -21.04 11.56
N SER A 380 -3.91 -20.71 10.51
CA SER A 380 -4.25 -19.60 9.61
C SER A 380 -5.58 -19.81 8.90
N THR A 381 -5.95 -21.07 8.62
CA THR A 381 -7.26 -21.42 8.04
C THR A 381 -8.41 -21.00 8.96
N SER A 382 -8.34 -21.36 10.24
CA SER A 382 -9.35 -20.99 11.24
C SER A 382 -9.40 -19.47 11.47
N ILE A 383 -8.25 -18.78 11.47
CA ILE A 383 -8.20 -17.32 11.56
C ILE A 383 -8.88 -16.68 10.33
N CYS A 384 -8.65 -17.20 9.11
CA CYS A 384 -9.30 -16.71 7.90
C CYS A 384 -10.83 -16.85 7.99
N GLN A 385 -11.35 -17.99 8.43
CA GLN A 385 -12.79 -18.23 8.59
C GLN A 385 -13.40 -17.28 9.63
N LEU A 386 -12.75 -17.13 10.79
CA LEU A 386 -13.19 -16.21 11.85
C LEU A 386 -13.25 -14.77 11.35
N VAL A 387 -12.18 -14.28 10.74
CA VAL A 387 -12.13 -12.89 10.23
C VAL A 387 -13.14 -12.70 9.10
N SER A 388 -13.37 -13.70 8.25
CA SER A 388 -14.44 -13.65 7.27
C SER A 388 -15.81 -13.50 7.95
N ALA A 389 -16.13 -14.32 8.95
CA ALA A 389 -17.41 -14.25 9.66
C ALA A 389 -17.60 -12.93 10.44
N LEU A 390 -16.53 -12.38 11.02
CA LEU A 390 -16.55 -11.10 11.74
C LEU A 390 -16.89 -9.92 10.82
N HIS A 391 -16.33 -9.89 9.61
CA HIS A 391 -16.55 -8.80 8.65
C HIS A 391 -17.75 -9.01 7.75
N ASP A 392 -18.28 -10.23 7.67
CA ASP A 392 -19.51 -10.53 6.95
C ASP A 392 -20.73 -10.08 7.77
N GLY A 393 -21.45 -9.10 7.25
CA GLY A 393 -22.68 -8.57 7.85
C GLY A 393 -23.89 -9.49 7.68
N GLU A 394 -23.82 -10.49 6.81
CA GLU A 394 -24.87 -11.49 6.59
C GLU A 394 -24.61 -12.79 7.36
N ALA A 395 -23.41 -12.95 7.95
CA ALA A 395 -23.08 -14.14 8.72
C ALA A 395 -23.92 -14.20 10.01
N THR A 396 -24.67 -15.30 10.15
CA THR A 396 -25.50 -15.57 11.33
C THR A 396 -24.65 -15.70 12.60
N ALA A 397 -25.29 -15.54 13.75
CA ALA A 397 -24.65 -15.71 15.05
C ALA A 397 -24.09 -17.13 15.23
N GLY A 398 -24.80 -18.14 14.70
CA GLY A 398 -24.34 -19.53 14.69
C GLY A 398 -23.06 -19.72 13.88
N THR A 399 -22.96 -19.13 12.69
CA THR A 399 -21.76 -19.20 11.84
C THR A 399 -20.57 -18.53 12.54
N LEU A 400 -20.77 -17.35 13.11
CA LEU A 400 -19.72 -16.67 13.85
C LEU A 400 -19.26 -17.50 15.06
N ARG A 401 -20.19 -18.08 15.83
CA ARG A 401 -19.85 -18.92 16.99
C ARG A 401 -19.07 -20.18 16.60
N ALA A 402 -19.49 -20.86 15.53
CA ALA A 402 -18.75 -22.00 15.00
C ALA A 402 -17.31 -21.62 14.61
N SER A 403 -17.11 -20.46 13.98
CA SER A 403 -15.77 -19.99 13.63
C SER A 403 -14.91 -19.59 14.84
N ILE A 404 -15.53 -19.12 15.92
CA ILE A 404 -14.85 -18.82 17.19
C ILE A 404 -14.38 -20.11 17.84
N ASP A 405 -15.26 -21.12 17.91
CA ASP A 405 -14.95 -22.42 18.49
C ASP A 405 -13.84 -23.12 17.69
N GLU A 406 -13.93 -23.14 16.35
CA GLU A 406 -12.89 -23.69 15.46
C GLU A 406 -11.52 -23.00 15.66
N ALA A 407 -11.51 -21.67 15.81
CA ALA A 407 -10.27 -20.94 16.09
C ALA A 407 -9.69 -21.27 17.48
N ARG A 408 -10.54 -21.43 18.50
CA ARG A 408 -10.11 -21.83 19.85
C ARG A 408 -9.57 -23.26 19.87
N ASP A 409 -10.22 -24.18 19.17
CA ASP A 409 -9.79 -25.57 19.02
C ASP A 409 -8.44 -25.66 18.29
N ALA A 410 -8.17 -24.74 17.35
CA ALA A 410 -6.86 -24.60 16.72
C ALA A 410 -5.78 -23.99 17.64
N GLY A 411 -6.15 -23.56 18.85
CA GLY A 411 -5.27 -22.94 19.85
C GLY A 411 -5.00 -21.45 19.59
N VAL A 412 -5.95 -20.74 18.97
CA VAL A 412 -5.88 -19.29 18.77
C VAL A 412 -6.45 -18.58 19.99
N SER A 413 -5.67 -17.67 20.59
CA SER A 413 -6.12 -16.79 21.67
C SER A 413 -7.05 -15.71 21.10
N LEU A 414 -8.26 -15.57 21.64
CA LEU A 414 -9.27 -14.61 21.20
C LEU A 414 -9.73 -13.73 22.37
N PRO A 415 -9.94 -12.42 22.15
CA PRO A 415 -10.43 -11.52 23.16
C PRO A 415 -11.91 -11.75 23.46
N ILE A 416 -12.33 -11.40 24.68
CA ILE A 416 -13.72 -11.53 25.15
C ILE A 416 -14.68 -10.73 24.26
N SER A 417 -14.21 -9.62 23.70
CA SER A 417 -14.96 -8.80 22.75
C SER A 417 -15.48 -9.56 21.53
N VAL A 418 -14.82 -10.65 21.11
CA VAL A 418 -15.32 -11.50 20.01
C VAL A 418 -16.58 -12.26 20.43
N ASP A 419 -16.64 -12.78 21.66
CA ASP A 419 -17.86 -13.41 22.20
C ASP A 419 -18.99 -12.39 22.37
N LYS A 420 -18.66 -11.15 22.80
CA LYS A 420 -19.63 -10.04 22.89
C LYS A 420 -20.27 -9.75 21.53
N ILE A 421 -19.50 -9.76 20.44
CA ILE A 421 -20.01 -9.57 19.07
C ILE A 421 -20.93 -10.72 18.67
N ALA A 422 -20.52 -11.97 18.93
CA ALA A 422 -21.37 -13.14 18.65
C ALA A 422 -22.70 -13.07 19.42
N PHE A 423 -22.65 -12.71 20.70
CA PHE A 423 -23.83 -12.49 21.52
C PHE A 423 -24.73 -11.37 20.97
N ALA A 424 -24.14 -10.22 20.60
CA ALA A 424 -24.90 -9.14 19.99
C ALA A 424 -25.62 -9.58 18.70
N ARG A 425 -25.01 -10.46 17.88
CA ARG A 425 -25.69 -11.04 16.71
C ARG A 425 -26.85 -11.94 17.09
N VAL A 426 -26.72 -12.79 18.11
CA VAL A 426 -27.85 -13.60 18.63
C VAL A 426 -29.02 -12.70 19.02
N MET A 427 -28.74 -11.61 19.73
CA MET A 427 -29.75 -10.65 20.16
C MET A 427 -30.46 -9.96 18.99
N LEU A 428 -29.72 -9.62 17.94
CA LEU A 428 -30.30 -9.06 16.72
C LEU A 428 -31.20 -10.07 15.99
N GLU A 429 -30.81 -11.34 15.95
CA GLU A 429 -31.61 -12.41 15.33
C GLU A 429 -32.92 -12.65 16.08
N ILE A 430 -32.89 -12.75 17.41
CA ILE A 430 -34.09 -12.93 18.27
C ILE A 430 -35.01 -11.69 18.17
N SER A 431 -34.43 -10.50 18.13
CA SER A 431 -35.20 -9.26 17.94
C SER A 431 -35.89 -9.23 16.57
N ALA A 432 -35.19 -9.66 15.51
CA ALA A 432 -35.72 -9.73 14.16
C ALA A 432 -36.85 -10.77 14.01
N SER A 433 -36.82 -11.86 14.79
CA SER A 433 -37.91 -12.86 14.82
C SER A 433 -39.12 -12.43 15.65
N GLY A 434 -39.03 -11.31 16.38
CA GLY A 434 -40.11 -10.78 17.22
C GLY A 434 -40.32 -11.55 18.53
N GLN A 435 -39.35 -12.37 18.95
CA GLN A 435 -39.39 -13.16 20.17
C GLN A 435 -38.91 -12.34 21.38
N TRP A 436 -39.69 -11.34 21.79
CA TRP A 436 -39.29 -10.38 22.85
C TRP A 436 -39.07 -11.00 24.23
N ASP A 437 -39.80 -12.05 24.57
CA ASP A 437 -39.63 -12.76 25.85
C ASP A 437 -38.27 -13.48 25.90
N GLU A 438 -37.89 -14.18 24.83
CA GLU A 438 -36.59 -14.84 24.69
C GLU A 438 -35.43 -13.83 24.71
N LEU A 439 -35.63 -12.66 24.10
CA LEU A 439 -34.67 -11.56 24.14
C LEU A 439 -34.44 -11.06 25.57
N LEU A 440 -35.52 -10.89 26.34
CA LEU A 440 -35.47 -10.43 27.72
C LEU A 440 -34.79 -11.48 28.62
N ASP A 441 -35.16 -12.75 28.47
CA ASP A 441 -34.55 -13.86 29.20
C ASP A 441 -33.04 -13.93 28.91
N THR A 442 -32.64 -13.75 27.65
CA THR A 442 -31.23 -13.75 27.23
C THR A 442 -30.45 -12.57 27.84
N LEU A 443 -31.05 -11.38 27.97
CA LEU A 443 -30.44 -10.23 28.65
C LEU A 443 -30.28 -10.45 30.15
N GLN A 444 -31.26 -11.08 30.79
CA GLN A 444 -31.26 -11.30 32.24
C GLN A 444 -30.38 -12.49 32.66
N GLY A 445 -30.22 -13.48 31.78
CA GLY A 445 -29.51 -14.72 32.05
C GLY A 445 -27.97 -14.63 32.05
N GLN A 446 -27.35 -13.49 31.70
CA GLN A 446 -25.89 -13.37 31.60
C GLN A 446 -25.26 -12.37 32.59
N PRO A 447 -25.02 -12.79 33.85
CA PRO A 447 -24.34 -11.95 34.84
C PRO A 447 -22.84 -11.72 34.57
N GLY A 448 -22.22 -12.49 33.67
CA GLY A 448 -20.75 -12.45 33.44
C GLY A 448 -20.27 -11.61 32.25
N LEU A 449 -21.14 -11.19 31.33
CA LEU A 449 -20.78 -10.39 30.15
C LEU A 449 -21.04 -8.88 30.33
N VAL A 450 -21.69 -8.49 31.44
CA VAL A 450 -22.09 -7.12 31.79
C VAL A 450 -21.22 -6.52 32.92
N GLN A 451 -20.31 -7.30 33.51
CA GLN A 451 -19.39 -6.77 34.53
C GLN A 451 -18.15 -6.18 33.84
N GLU A 452 -18.14 -4.86 33.69
CA GLU A 452 -16.91 -4.05 33.57
C GLU A 452 -16.42 -3.62 34.95
#